data_AF-A0A3Q7I480-F1
#
_entry.id   AF-A0A3Q7I480-F1
#
_cell.length_a   1.000
_cell.length_b   1.000
_cell.length_c   1.000
_cell.angle_alpha   90.00
_cell.angle_beta   90.00
_cell.angle_gamma   90.00
#
_symmetry.space_group_name_H-M   'P 1'
#
loop_
_entity.id
_entity.type
_entity.pdbx_description
1 polymer ?
#
loop_
_entity_poly.entity_id
_entity_poly.type
_entity_poly.pdbx_seq_one_letter_code
_entity_poly.pdbx_strand_id
1 'polypeptide(L)' 'MDLVPHALKLMNTCTSVSSRADIEMILNVGIYILLGSQKKRGKELLHHIESINAKCLAQIQIFKSK' A
#
# COMPACT_ATOMS: atom_id res chain seq x y z
N MET A 1 -20.53 3.48 0.93
CA MET A 1 -19.73 3.82 -0.26
C MET A 1 -18.68 2.74 -0.49
N ASP A 2 -18.47 2.27 -1.72
CA ASP A 2 -17.41 1.29 -2.01
C ASP A 2 -16.11 2.00 -2.35
N LEU A 3 -15.14 1.95 -1.45
CA LEU A 3 -13.85 2.60 -1.64
C LEU A 3 -12.80 1.67 -2.26
N VAL A 4 -13.09 0.38 -2.46
CA VAL A 4 -12.15 -0.58 -3.05
C VAL A 4 -11.67 -0.13 -4.45
N PRO A 5 -12.53 0.37 -5.37
CA PRO A 5 -12.06 0.88 -6.66
C PRO A 5 -11.20 2.14 -6.55
N HIS A 6 -11.38 2.92 -5.49
CA HIS A 6 -10.62 4.16 -5.25
C HIS A 6 -9.23 3.83 -4.73
N ALA A 7 -9.13 2.89 -3.80
CA ALA A 7 -7.86 2.32 -3.35
C ALA A 7 -7.10 1.70 -4.54
N LEU A 8 -7.78 0.94 -5.42
CA LEU A 8 -7.13 0.35 -6.59
C LEU A 8 -6.55 1.41 -7.55
N LYS A 9 -7.32 2.47 -7.84
CA LYS A 9 -6.83 3.60 -8.66
C LYS A 9 -5.62 4.27 -8.03
N LEU A 10 -5.64 4.48 -6.71
CA LEU A 10 -4.50 5.00 -5.96
C LEU A 10 -3.28 4.07 -6.06
N MET A 11 -3.46 2.75 -5.96
CA MET A 11 -2.35 1.81 -6.12
C MET A 11 -1.75 1.81 -7.52
N ASN A 12 -2.55 2.05 -8.55
CA ASN A 12 -2.05 2.15 -9.92
C ASN A 12 -1.10 3.35 -10.11
N THR A 13 -1.18 4.41 -9.30
CA THR A 13 -0.25 5.55 -9.42
C THR A 13 1.17 5.15 -9.03
N CYS A 14 1.36 4.12 -8.18
CA CYS A 14 2.67 3.59 -7.84
C CYS A 14 3.45 3.09 -9.07
N THR A 15 2.77 2.73 -10.17
CA THR A 15 3.44 2.27 -11.41
C THR A 15 4.17 3.39 -12.14
N SER A 16 3.75 4.64 -11.93
CA SER A 16 4.33 5.85 -12.53
C SER A 16 5.26 6.62 -11.59
N VAL A 17 5.33 6.23 -10.31
CA VAL A 17 6.12 6.91 -9.28
C VAL A 17 7.43 6.16 -9.07
N SER A 18 8.56 6.85 -9.19
CA SER A 18 9.90 6.26 -8.98
C SER A 18 10.41 6.47 -7.55
N SER A 19 9.84 7.45 -6.84
CA SER A 19 10.23 7.81 -5.48
C SER A 19 9.67 6.81 -4.48
N ARG A 20 10.56 6.14 -3.77
CA ARG A 20 10.17 5.16 -2.75
C ARG A 20 9.39 5.77 -1.59
N ALA A 21 9.75 6.99 -1.17
CA ALA A 21 9.03 7.71 -0.11
C ALA A 21 7.59 8.03 -0.52
N ASP A 22 7.40 8.43 -1.78
CA ASP A 22 6.07 8.69 -2.32
C ASP A 22 5.27 7.39 -2.48
N ILE A 23 5.91 6.30 -2.94
CA ILE A 23 5.27 4.97 -2.97
C ILE A 23 4.82 4.56 -1.56
N GLU A 24 5.66 4.70 -0.54
CA GLU A 24 5.32 4.39 0.85
C GLU A 24 4.13 5.23 1.35
N MET A 25 4.13 6.53 1.05
CA MET A 25 3.01 7.41 1.39
C MET A 25 1.71 6.95 0.72
N ILE A 26 1.75 6.62 -0.57
CA ILE A 26 0.59 6.15 -1.33
C ILE A 26 0.08 4.81 -0.76
N LEU A 27 0.97 3.86 -0.46
CA LEU A 27 0.62 2.57 0.15
C LEU A 27 -0.06 2.76 1.52
N ASN A 28 0.48 3.65 2.37
CA ASN A 28 -0.11 3.95 3.68
C ASN A 28 -1.54 4.51 3.54
N VAL A 29 -1.77 5.43 2.60
CA VAL A 29 -3.13 5.94 2.33
C VAL A 29 -4.07 4.82 1.85
N GLY A 30 -3.60 3.93 0.97
CA GLY A 30 -4.36 2.76 0.52
C GLY A 30 -4.78 1.83 1.66
N ILE A 31 -3.89 1.60 2.63
CA ILE A 31 -4.17 0.82 3.86
C ILE A 31 -5.31 1.45 4.65
N TYR A 32 -5.24 2.75 4.95
CA TYR A 32 -6.28 3.44 5.72
C TYR A 32 -7.65 3.43 5.02
N ILE A 33 -7.69 3.54 3.69
CA ILE A 33 -8.93 3.46 2.91
C ILE A 33 -9.57 2.06 3.02
N LEU A 34 -8.75 1.00 3.10
CA LEU A 34 -9.22 -0.38 3.07
C LEU A 34 -9.45 -0.99 4.46
N LEU A 35 -8.86 -0.44 5.52
CA LEU A 35 -9.00 -0.88 6.91
C LEU A 35 -10.47 -1.00 7.36
N GLY A 36 -11.33 -0.09 6.89
CA GLY A 36 -12.77 -0.11 7.19
C GLY A 36 -13.62 -1.02 6.29
N SER A 37 -13.03 -1.67 5.29
CA SER A 37 -13.79 -2.44 4.30
C SER A 37 -14.24 -3.81 4.84
N GLN A 38 -15.55 -4.02 4.90
CA GLN A 38 -16.13 -5.35 5.18
C GLN A 38 -16.15 -6.28 3.96
N LYS A 39 -15.84 -5.77 2.76
CA LYS A 39 -15.86 -6.56 1.52
C LYS A 39 -14.63 -7.47 1.43
N LYS A 40 -14.84 -8.73 1.03
CA LYS A 40 -13.76 -9.73 0.79
C LYS A 40 -12.64 -9.17 -0.09
N ARG A 41 -12.98 -8.59 -1.25
CA ARG A 41 -12.01 -7.95 -2.16
C ARG A 41 -11.20 -6.84 -1.51
N GLY A 42 -11.79 -6.09 -0.58
CA GLY A 42 -11.07 -5.04 0.15
C GLY A 42 -10.07 -5.61 1.15
N LYS A 43 -10.43 -6.71 1.83
CA LYS A 43 -9.53 -7.43 2.75
C LYS A 43 -8.36 -8.09 1.99
N GLU A 44 -8.63 -8.70 0.85
CA GLU A 44 -7.60 -9.28 -0.03
C GLU A 44 -6.63 -8.20 -0.54
N LEU A 45 -7.17 -7.06 -0.98
CA LEU A 45 -6.35 -5.93 -1.42
C LEU A 45 -5.54 -5.32 -0.27
N LEU A 46 -6.12 -5.20 0.93
CA LEU A 46 -5.43 -4.73 2.12
C LEU A 46 -4.20 -5.62 2.42
N HIS A 47 -4.40 -6.94 2.51
CA HIS A 47 -3.31 -7.88 2.76
C HIS A 47 -2.20 -7.79 1.70
N HIS A 48 -2.55 -7.57 0.42
CA HIS A 48 -1.58 -7.41 -0.65
C HIS A 48 -0.73 -6.14 -0.46
N ILE A 49 -1.38 -5.02 -0.14
CA ILE A 49 -0.71 -3.73 0.09
C ILE A 49 0.18 -3.79 1.33
N GLU A 50 -0.29 -4.39 2.43
CA GLU A 50 0.51 -4.58 3.65
C GLU A 50 1.77 -5.42 3.36
N SER A 51 1.66 -6.47 2.54
CA SER A 51 2.81 -7.28 2.12
C SER A 51 3.83 -6.47 1.31
N ILE A 52 3.36 -5.62 0.38
CA ILE A 52 4.24 -4.72 -0.39
C ILE A 52 4.89 -3.70 0.55
N ASN A 53 4.11 -3.07 1.44
CA ASN A 53 4.61 -2.07 2.36
C ASN A 53 5.67 -2.65 3.31
N ALA A 54 5.46 -3.86 3.82
CA ALA A 54 6.45 -4.57 4.62
C ALA A 54 7.76 -4.82 3.85
N LYS A 55 7.69 -5.16 2.56
CA LYS A 55 8.88 -5.31 1.70
C LYS A 55 9.57 -3.98 1.41
N CYS A 56 8.79 -2.90 1.25
CA CYS A 56 9.31 -1.54 1.13
C CYS A 56 10.00 -1.08 2.42
N LEU A 57 9.50 -1.45 3.60
CA LEU A 57 10.10 -1.09 4.89
C LEU A 57 11.30 -1.98 5.26
N ALA A 58 11.27 -3.27 4.91
CA ALA A 58 12.35 -4.22 5.19
C ALA A 58 13.69 -3.81 4.57
N GLN A 59 13.68 -3.14 3.42
CA GLN A 59 14.90 -2.58 2.83
C GLN A 59 15.54 -1.49 3.72
N ILE A 60 14.78 -0.76 4.56
CA ILE A 60 15.36 0.22 5.50
C ILE A 60 16.17 -0.47 6.60
N GLN A 61 15.72 -1.63 7.08
CA GLN A 61 16.42 -2.37 8.14
C GLN A 61 17.74 -2.96 7.65
N ILE A 62 17.84 -3.37 6.38
CA ILE A 62 19.08 -3.89 5.80
C ILE A 62 20.16 -2.79 5.69
N PHE A 63 19.78 -1.55 5.35
CA PHE A 63 20.71 -0.41 5.29
C PHE A 63 21.04 0.23 6.65
N LYS A 64 20.28 -0.07 7.71
CA LYS A 64 20.55 0.42 9.08
C LYS A 64 21.55 -0.45 9.85
N SER A 65 21.92 -1.63 9.33
CA SER A 65 22.81 -2.60 9.98
C SER A 65 24.20 -2.69 9.33
N LYS A 66 24.67 -1.66 8.63
CA LYS A 66 26.01 -1.62 8.04
C LYS A 66 26.70 -0.30 8.32
#